data_AF-A0A728QSF6-F1
#
_entry.id   AF-A0A728QSF6-F1
#
_cell.length_a   1.000
_cell.length_b   1.000
_cell.length_c   1.000
_cell.angle_alpha   90.00
_cell.angle_beta   90.00
_cell.angle_gamma   90.00
#
_symmetry.space_group_name_H-M   'P 1'
#
loop_
_entity.id
_entity.type
_entity.pdbx_description
1 polymer ?
#
loop_
_entity_poly.entity_id
_entity_poly.type
_entity_poly.pdbx_seq_one_letter_code
_entity_poly.pdbx_strand_id
1 'polypeptide(L)'
;LGDCDTMSFVSAIVQCSQLGLEPGGALGHAYMLPFGNRNEKSGKKNVQLIIGYRGMIDLARRSGQIASLSARVVREGDDFSFEFGLEEKLVHRPGENEDAPVTHVYAVARLKDGGTQFEVMTRKQIELVRAQSKAGNNGPWVTHWEEMA
;
A
#
# COMPACT_ATOMS: atom_id res chain seq x y z
N LEU A 1 -6.78 -6.29 21.99
CA LEU A 1 -5.37 -6.74 22.10
C LEU A 1 -5.06 -7.39 23.45
N GLY A 2 -5.89 -7.22 24.51
CA GLY A 2 -5.63 -7.80 25.84
C GLY A 2 -5.47 -9.33 25.89
N ASP A 3 -6.04 -10.06 24.93
CA ASP A 3 -5.93 -11.53 24.83
C ASP A 3 -4.79 -12.00 23.89
N CYS A 4 -3.90 -11.11 23.47
CA CYS A 4 -2.76 -11.42 22.60
C CYS A 4 -1.49 -11.69 23.41
N ASP A 5 -0.51 -12.35 22.80
CA ASP A 5 0.80 -12.56 23.42
C ASP A 5 1.49 -11.21 23.73
N THR A 6 1.82 -10.99 25.00
CA THR A 6 2.36 -9.71 25.48
C THR A 6 3.72 -9.38 24.83
N MET A 7 4.55 -10.39 24.54
CA MET A 7 5.85 -10.17 23.90
C MET A 7 5.69 -9.68 22.45
N SER A 8 4.73 -10.23 21.71
CA SER A 8 4.40 -9.76 20.36
C SER A 8 3.89 -8.32 20.35
N PHE A 9 3.14 -7.91 21.39
CA PHE A 9 2.68 -6.53 21.54
C PHE A 9 3.84 -5.56 21.80
N VAL A 10 4.75 -5.90 22.73
CA VAL A 10 5.95 -5.08 23.01
C VAL A 10 6.83 -4.97 21.77
N SER A 11 7.04 -6.07 21.04
CA SER A 11 7.79 -6.06 19.77
C SER A 11 7.17 -5.12 18.74
N ALA A 12 5.84 -5.12 18.58
CA ALA A 12 5.15 -4.23 17.66
C ALA A 12 5.32 -2.74 18.05
N ILE A 13 5.29 -2.41 19.34
CA ILE A 13 5.57 -1.05 19.83
C ILE A 13 7.01 -0.63 19.54
N VAL A 14 7.99 -1.50 19.80
CA VAL A 14 9.40 -1.21 19.52
C VAL A 14 9.60 -0.92 18.04
N GLN A 15 8.98 -1.71 17.15
CA GLN A 15 9.02 -1.46 15.70
C GLN A 15 8.39 -0.11 15.32
N CYS A 16 7.26 0.26 15.90
CA CYS A 16 6.65 1.58 15.68
C CYS A 16 7.60 2.72 16.09
N SER A 17 8.25 2.58 17.24
CA SER A 17 9.21 3.55 17.75
C SER A 17 10.45 3.67 16.85
N GLN A 18 10.98 2.56 16.36
CA GLN A 18 12.11 2.54 15.41
C GLN A 18 11.78 3.24 14.10
N LEU A 19 10.55 3.08 13.60
CA LEU A 19 10.07 3.72 12.38
C LEU A 19 9.59 5.17 12.60
N GLY A 20 9.47 5.60 13.86
CA GLY A 20 8.86 6.90 14.21
C GLY A 20 7.43 7.02 13.68
N LEU A 21 6.69 5.91 13.64
CA LEU A 21 5.31 5.85 13.20
C LEU A 21 4.38 5.79 14.41
N GLU A 22 3.32 6.58 14.37
CA GLU A 22 2.32 6.58 15.44
C GLU A 22 1.43 5.34 15.33
N PRO A 23 1.37 4.49 16.36
CA PRO A 23 0.48 3.35 16.39
C PRO A 23 -0.98 3.82 16.58
N GLY A 24 -1.85 3.53 15.62
CA GLY A 24 -3.27 3.84 15.73
C GLY A 24 -3.95 4.10 14.38
N GLY A 25 -5.26 3.86 14.35
CA GLY A 25 -6.05 4.07 13.14
C GLY A 25 -6.28 5.55 12.77
N ALA A 26 -6.09 6.49 13.70
CA ALA A 26 -6.47 7.89 13.53
C ALA A 26 -5.64 8.62 12.45
N LEU A 27 -4.32 8.41 12.42
CA LEU A 27 -3.44 8.99 11.39
C LEU A 27 -3.19 8.04 10.22
N GLY A 28 -3.54 6.76 10.36
CA GLY A 28 -3.33 5.73 9.35
C GLY A 28 -1.85 5.40 9.08
N HIS A 29 -0.97 5.70 10.03
CA HIS A 29 0.48 5.45 9.93
C HIS A 29 0.83 3.98 10.17
N ALA A 30 0.28 3.40 11.22
CA ALA A 30 0.55 2.03 11.63
C ALA A 30 -0.67 1.42 12.34
N TYR A 31 -0.94 0.16 12.04
CA TYR A 31 -2.02 -0.62 12.64
C TYR A 31 -1.43 -1.81 13.39
N MET A 32 -1.89 -2.04 14.62
CA MET A 32 -1.55 -3.23 15.39
C MET A 32 -2.75 -4.16 15.39
N LEU A 33 -2.64 -5.28 14.67
CA LEU A 33 -3.74 -6.21 14.49
C LEU A 33 -3.41 -7.58 15.09
N PRO A 34 -4.40 -8.26 15.70
CA PRO A 34 -4.22 -9.60 16.21
C PRO A 34 -4.29 -10.62 15.06
N PHE A 35 -3.22 -11.39 14.88
CA PHE A 35 -3.14 -12.50 13.93
C PHE A 35 -3.12 -13.82 14.69
N GLY A 36 -3.97 -14.76 14.26
CA GLY A 36 -3.96 -16.13 14.79
C GLY A 36 -2.61 -16.80 14.51
N ASN A 37 -2.01 -17.38 15.54
CA ASN A 37 -0.79 -18.16 15.42
C ASN A 37 -1.14 -19.66 15.49
N ARG A 38 -1.18 -20.34 14.34
CA ARG A 38 -1.53 -21.78 14.26
C ARG A 38 -0.51 -22.68 14.96
N ASN A 39 0.70 -22.18 15.22
CA ASN A 39 1.80 -22.94 15.82
C ASN A 39 1.94 -22.70 17.34
N GLU A 40 1.09 -21.86 17.92
CA GLU A 40 1.20 -21.45 19.32
C GLU A 40 0.31 -22.32 20.21
N LYS A 41 0.93 -23.04 21.14
CA LYS A 41 0.26 -24.02 22.01
C LYS A 41 -0.71 -23.37 23.01
N SER A 42 -0.56 -22.07 23.27
CA SER A 42 -1.39 -21.33 24.24
C SER A 42 -2.69 -20.80 23.64
N GLY A 43 -2.84 -20.86 22.31
CA GLY A 43 -4.03 -20.40 21.58
C GLY A 43 -4.15 -18.88 21.49
N LYS A 44 -3.16 -18.13 21.97
CA LYS A 44 -3.12 -16.67 21.92
C LYS A 44 -2.74 -16.18 20.52
N LYS A 45 -3.31 -15.03 20.17
CA LYS A 45 -3.00 -14.34 18.90
C LYS A 45 -1.71 -13.54 19.07
N ASN A 46 -0.91 -13.44 18.01
CA ASN A 46 0.22 -12.52 17.98
C ASN A 46 -0.25 -11.14 17.50
N VAL A 47 0.28 -10.08 18.10
CA VAL A 47 0.15 -8.74 17.56
C VAL A 47 1.13 -8.58 16.41
N GLN A 48 0.63 -8.17 15.25
CA GLN A 48 1.47 -7.79 14.11
C GLN A 48 1.31 -6.30 13.84
N LEU A 49 2.44 -5.64 13.63
CA LEU A 49 2.49 -4.29 13.07
C LEU A 49 2.26 -4.36 11.56
N ILE A 50 1.29 -3.61 11.07
CA ILE A 50 1.09 -3.33 9.66
C ILE A 50 1.30 -1.84 9.45
N ILE A 51 2.25 -1.48 8.60
CA ILE A 51 2.45 -0.08 8.22
C ILE A 51 1.33 0.32 7.26
N GLY A 52 0.62 1.39 7.57
CA GLY A 52 -0.40 1.94 6.69
C GLY A 52 0.22 2.73 5.54
N TYR A 53 -0.53 2.90 4.45
CA TYR A 53 -0.06 3.63 3.26
C TYR A 53 0.45 5.04 3.58
N ARG A 54 -0.22 5.79 4.48
CA ARG A 54 0.23 7.11 4.94
C ARG A 54 1.56 7.03 5.69
N GLY A 55 1.77 6.00 6.50
CA GLY A 55 3.04 5.73 7.16
C GLY A 55 4.15 5.38 6.17
N MET A 56 3.84 4.62 5.13
CA MET A 56 4.79 4.34 4.04
C MET A 56 5.16 5.63 3.28
N ILE A 57 4.20 6.49 2.94
CA ILE A 57 4.49 7.81 2.32
C ILE A 57 5.37 8.66 3.23
N ASP A 58 5.08 8.72 4.52
CA ASP A 58 5.84 9.51 5.48
C ASP A 58 7.29 8.99 5.60
N LEU A 59 7.48 7.67 5.74
CA LEU A 59 8.81 7.04 5.70
C LEU A 59 9.54 7.36 4.39
N ALA A 60 8.85 7.24 3.26
CA ALA A 60 9.38 7.50 1.94
C ALA A 60 9.82 8.97 1.79
N ARG A 61 9.06 9.94 2.33
CA ARG A 61 9.43 11.37 2.37
C ARG A 61 10.60 11.65 3.34
N ARG A 62 10.60 11.01 4.52
CA ARG A 62 11.66 11.15 5.54
C ARG A 62 13.02 10.64 5.07
N SER A 63 13.06 9.72 4.10
CA SER A 63 14.31 9.33 3.43
C SER A 63 15.10 10.53 2.87
N GLY A 64 14.40 11.65 2.62
CA GLY A 64 14.99 12.83 2.01
C GLY A 64 15.26 12.68 0.51
N GLN A 65 15.03 11.50 -0.07
CA GLN A 65 15.32 11.19 -1.48
C GLN A 65 14.13 11.46 -2.40
N ILE A 66 12.90 11.38 -1.89
CA ILE A 66 11.69 11.59 -2.70
C ILE A 66 11.28 13.07 -2.69
N ALA A 67 11.19 13.65 -3.88
CA ALA A 67 10.63 14.98 -4.13
C ALA A 67 9.09 14.94 -4.20
N SER A 68 8.51 13.93 -4.86
CA SER A 68 7.06 13.74 -4.94
C SER A 68 6.67 12.30 -5.22
N LEU A 69 5.52 11.86 -4.73
CA LEU A 69 4.90 10.57 -5.04
C LEU A 69 3.46 10.81 -5.51
N SER A 70 3.05 10.15 -6.58
CA SER A 70 1.67 10.19 -7.09
C SER A 70 1.23 8.80 -7.54
N ALA A 71 0.02 8.39 -7.18
CA ALA A 71 -0.63 7.19 -7.71
C ALA A 71 -1.87 7.60 -8.53
N ARG A 72 -2.14 6.87 -9.61
CA ARG A 72 -3.26 7.15 -10.53
C ARG A 72 -3.84 5.86 -11.08
N VAL A 73 -5.12 5.92 -11.40
CA VAL A 73 -5.88 4.87 -12.06
C VAL A 73 -5.94 5.15 -13.55
N VAL A 74 -5.87 4.10 -14.37
CA VAL A 74 -6.05 4.13 -15.82
C VAL A 74 -7.29 3.33 -16.18
N ARG A 75 -8.17 3.92 -16.98
CA ARG A 75 -9.43 3.34 -17.40
C ARG A 75 -9.45 3.00 -18.88
N GLU A 76 -10.40 2.18 -19.27
CA GLU A 76 -10.68 1.92 -20.67
C GLU A 76 -11.06 3.23 -21.38
N GLY A 77 -10.36 3.54 -22.48
CA GLY A 77 -10.52 4.79 -23.23
C GLY A 77 -9.45 5.86 -22.93
N ASP A 78 -8.63 5.69 -21.89
CA ASP A 78 -7.48 6.56 -21.65
C ASP A 78 -6.37 6.33 -22.69
N ASP A 79 -5.67 7.40 -23.08
CA ASP A 79 -4.42 7.28 -23.84
C ASP A 79 -3.28 6.99 -22.86
N PHE A 80 -2.93 5.70 -22.75
CA PHE A 80 -1.95 5.19 -21.82
C PHE A 80 -0.88 4.35 -22.51
N SER A 81 0.38 4.68 -22.26
CA SER A 81 1.54 3.91 -22.70
C SER A 81 2.67 3.98 -21.69
N PHE A 82 3.44 2.90 -21.58
CA PHE A 82 4.61 2.84 -20.71
C PHE A 82 5.70 1.94 -21.29
N GLU A 83 6.94 2.25 -20.97
CA GLU A 83 8.14 1.54 -21.43
C GLU A 83 9.13 1.44 -20.26
N PHE A 84 9.62 0.24 -19.97
CA PHE A 84 10.67 -0.04 -18.96
C PHE A 84 12.06 -0.19 -19.61
N GLY A 85 12.26 0.38 -20.80
CA GLY A 85 13.51 0.25 -21.54
C GLY A 85 14.69 0.95 -20.84
N LEU A 86 15.77 1.20 -21.59
CA LEU A 86 16.91 1.97 -21.08
C LEU A 86 16.48 3.38 -20.61
N GLU A 87 15.44 3.92 -21.24
CA GLU A 87 14.77 5.14 -20.84
C GLU A 87 13.34 4.80 -20.45
N GLU A 88 13.06 4.83 -19.15
CA GLU A 88 11.72 4.62 -18.64
C GLU A 88 10.81 5.79 -19.06
N LYS A 89 9.66 5.46 -19.64
CA LYS A 89 8.67 6.46 -20.08
C LYS A 89 7.27 6.03 -19.69
N LEU A 90 6.49 6.96 -19.16
CA LEU A 90 5.07 6.77 -18.86
C LEU A 90 4.28 7.97 -19.39
N VAL A 91 3.26 7.68 -20.17
CA VAL A 91 2.33 8.66 -20.71
C VAL A 91 0.93 8.24 -20.30
N HIS A 92 0.22 9.15 -19.66
CA HIS A 92 -1.18 8.96 -19.30
C HIS A 92 -1.95 10.24 -19.57
N ARG A 93 -2.93 10.17 -20.48
CA ARG A 93 -3.90 11.23 -20.74
C ARG A 93 -5.29 10.66 -20.43
N PRO A 94 -5.87 11.04 -19.27
CA PRO A 94 -7.18 10.56 -18.88
C PRO A 94 -8.25 11.01 -19.88
N GLY A 95 -9.20 10.12 -20.17
CA GLY A 95 -10.49 10.49 -20.74
C GLY A 95 -11.42 11.11 -19.70
N GLU A 96 -12.66 11.38 -20.10
CA GLU A 96 -13.67 11.99 -19.22
C GLU A 96 -14.60 10.96 -18.54
N ASN A 97 -14.54 9.69 -18.96
CA ASN A 97 -15.43 8.66 -18.46
C ASN A 97 -14.87 8.00 -17.19
N GLU A 98 -15.20 8.55 -16.03
CA GLU A 98 -14.80 8.00 -14.73
C GLU A 98 -15.47 6.65 -14.41
N ASP A 99 -16.58 6.31 -15.07
CA ASP A 99 -17.27 5.02 -14.88
C ASP A 99 -16.65 3.88 -15.71
N ALA A 100 -15.71 4.21 -16.61
CA ALA A 100 -15.07 3.21 -17.44
C ALA A 100 -14.26 2.20 -16.60
N PRO A 101 -14.23 0.91 -17.00
CA PRO A 101 -13.50 -0.11 -16.27
C PRO A 101 -12.02 0.25 -16.09
N VAL A 102 -11.52 0.11 -14.86
CA VAL A 102 -10.08 0.21 -14.60
C VAL A 102 -9.33 -0.89 -15.34
N THR A 103 -8.25 -0.50 -16.01
CA THR A 103 -7.35 -1.42 -16.74
C THR A 103 -6.00 -1.55 -16.04
N HIS A 104 -5.47 -0.43 -15.52
CA HIS A 104 -4.18 -0.37 -14.82
C HIS A 104 -4.23 0.62 -13.66
N VAL A 105 -3.30 0.48 -12.74
CA VAL A 105 -2.91 1.54 -11.80
C VAL A 105 -1.41 1.75 -11.92
N TYR A 106 -0.96 2.95 -11.62
CA TYR A 106 0.47 3.22 -11.56
C TYR A 106 0.82 4.20 -10.46
N ALA A 107 2.06 4.09 -9.98
CA ALA A 107 2.66 5.04 -9.06
C ALA A 107 3.92 5.62 -9.69
N VAL A 108 4.16 6.92 -9.48
CA VAL A 108 5.37 7.64 -9.91
C VAL A 108 6.01 8.29 -8.70
N ALA A 109 7.29 7.98 -8.48
CA ALA A 109 8.15 8.66 -7.54
C ALA A 109 9.15 9.53 -8.31
N ARG A 110 9.19 10.83 -7.98
CA ARG A 110 10.26 11.73 -8.42
C ARG A 110 11.26 11.87 -7.30
N LEU A 111 12.52 11.64 -7.59
CA LEU A 111 13.63 11.76 -6.67
C LEU A 111 14.24 13.17 -6.74
N LYS A 112 14.88 13.60 -5.65
CA LYS A 112 15.49 14.93 -5.57
C LYS A 112 16.72 15.10 -6.46
N ASP A 113 17.37 14.00 -6.84
CA ASP A 113 18.50 13.97 -7.76
C ASP A 113 18.08 14.06 -9.25
N GLY A 114 16.77 14.16 -9.51
CA GLY A 114 16.22 14.24 -10.86
C GLY A 114 15.77 12.90 -11.44
N GLY A 115 16.03 11.79 -10.73
CA GLY A 115 15.52 10.47 -11.13
C GLY A 115 14.00 10.40 -11.05
N THR A 116 13.39 9.64 -11.97
CA THR A 116 11.97 9.27 -11.90
C THR A 116 11.89 7.76 -11.96
N GLN A 117 11.07 7.18 -11.08
CA GLN A 117 10.76 5.76 -11.07
C GLN A 117 9.25 5.61 -11.11
N PHE A 118 8.76 4.64 -11.86
CA PHE A 118 7.35 4.29 -11.83
C PHE A 118 7.13 2.79 -11.83
N GLU A 119 5.98 2.40 -11.29
CA GLU A 119 5.51 1.02 -11.32
C GLU A 119 4.09 1.00 -11.86
N VAL A 120 3.81 0.05 -12.75
CA VAL A 120 2.48 -0.15 -13.35
C VAL A 120 2.00 -1.54 -12.99
N MET A 121 0.77 -1.63 -12.49
CA MET A 121 0.07 -2.89 -12.27
C MET A 121 -1.17 -2.96 -13.14
N THR A 122 -1.32 -4.06 -13.87
CA THR A 122 -2.56 -4.40 -14.55
C THR A 122 -3.65 -4.75 -13.54
N ARG A 123 -4.91 -4.56 -13.91
CA ARG A 123 -6.04 -5.00 -13.08
C ARG A 123 -5.95 -6.47 -12.69
N LYS A 124 -5.45 -7.33 -13.58
CA LYS A 124 -5.22 -8.75 -13.27
C LYS A 124 -4.21 -8.94 -12.13
N GLN A 125 -3.10 -8.20 -12.13
CA GLN A 125 -2.12 -8.26 -11.05
C GLN A 125 -2.70 -7.77 -9.72
N ILE A 126 -3.51 -6.71 -9.75
CA ILE A 126 -4.21 -6.19 -8.56
C ILE A 126 -5.16 -7.24 -7.99
N GLU A 127 -5.96 -7.89 -8.84
CA GLU A 127 -6.87 -8.95 -8.40
C GLU A 127 -6.12 -10.16 -7.82
N LEU A 128 -4.92 -10.49 -8.34
CA LEU A 128 -4.07 -11.54 -7.76
C LEU A 128 -3.57 -11.17 -6.35
N VAL A 129 -3.20 -9.92 -6.12
CA VAL A 129 -2.81 -9.41 -4.79
C VAL A 129 -4.02 -9.40 -3.86
N ARG A 130 -5.17 -8.92 -4.34
CA ARG A 130 -6.43 -8.92 -3.59
C ARG A 130 -6.83 -10.32 -3.15
N ALA A 131 -6.70 -11.32 -4.02
CA ALA A 131 -7.04 -12.72 -3.71
C ALA A 131 -6.18 -13.31 -2.58
N GLN A 132 -4.94 -12.83 -2.41
CA GLN A 132 -4.05 -13.25 -1.32
C GLN A 132 -4.31 -12.50 -0.01
N SER A 133 -4.99 -11.35 -0.08
CA SER A 133 -5.35 -10.55 1.09
C SER A 133 -6.44 -11.24 1.91
N LYS A 134 -6.25 -11.29 3.24
CA LYS A 134 -7.30 -11.76 4.18
C LYS A 134 -8.57 -10.91 4.13
N ALA A 135 -8.46 -9.66 3.68
CA ALA A 135 -9.57 -8.74 3.48
C ALA A 135 -9.99 -8.63 2.00
N GLY A 136 -9.47 -9.47 1.10
CA GLY A 136 -9.72 -9.32 -0.34
C GLY A 136 -11.19 -9.35 -0.76
N ASN A 137 -12.04 -9.99 0.03
CA ASN A 137 -13.49 -10.09 -0.22
C ASN A 137 -14.33 -9.25 0.76
N ASN A 138 -13.72 -8.42 1.60
CA ASN A 138 -14.42 -7.66 2.65
C ASN A 138 -13.85 -6.25 2.81
N GLY A 139 -14.64 -5.32 3.35
CA GLY A 139 -14.15 -3.99 3.71
C GLY A 139 -13.73 -3.14 2.50
N PRO A 140 -12.66 -2.31 2.61
CA PRO A 140 -12.29 -1.34 1.57
C PRO A 140 -11.98 -1.92 0.19
N TRP A 141 -11.54 -3.19 0.10
CA TRP A 141 -11.36 -3.85 -1.20
C TRP A 141 -12.66 -3.98 -2.01
N VAL A 142 -13.81 -3.92 -1.34
CA VAL A 142 -15.15 -3.96 -1.96
C VAL A 142 -15.75 -2.56 -2.10
N THR A 143 -15.61 -1.70 -1.10
CA THR A 143 -16.27 -0.39 -1.08
C THR A 143 -15.43 0.75 -1.68
N HIS A 144 -14.11 0.60 -1.75
CA HIS A 144 -13.15 1.62 -2.21
C HIS A 144 -12.00 0.94 -2.97
N TRP A 145 -12.32 0.14 -4.00
CA TRP A 145 -11.35 -0.70 -4.72
C TRP A 145 -10.15 0.10 -5.24
N GLU A 146 -10.37 1.30 -5.76
CA GLU A 146 -9.33 2.16 -6.36
C GLU A 146 -8.34 2.71 -5.34
N GLU A 147 -8.78 2.93 -4.10
CA GLU A 147 -7.89 3.38 -3.00
C GLU A 147 -7.03 2.23 -2.46
N MET A 148 -7.40 0.99 -2.77
CA MET A 148 -6.71 -0.22 -2.34
C MET A 148 -5.78 -0.79 -3.43
N ALA A 149 -6.05 -0.44 -4.68
CA ALA A 149 -5.35 -0.87 -5.88
C ALA A 149 -4.04 -0.09 -6.06
#